data_AF-E9GQ92-F1
#
_entry.id   AF-E9GQ92-F1
#
_cell.length_a   1.000
_cell.length_b   1.000
_cell.length_c   1.000
_cell.angle_alpha   90.00
_cell.angle_beta   90.00
_cell.angle_gamma   90.00
#
_symmetry.space_group_name_H-M   'P 1'
#
loop_
_entity.id
_entity.type
_entity.pdbx_description
1 polymer ?
#
loop_
_entity_poly.entity_id
_entity_poly.type
_entity_poly.pdbx_seq_one_letter_code
_entity_poly.pdbx_strand_id
1 'polypeptide(L)'
;MKFLVNLAGGILLLQPRIFDPDRIGTLRPQLLKVWPNIHGNDSDDSLWKHEWEKHGTCSALDPKFGSEELYFNQEIQWMRV
;
A
#
# COMPACT_ATOMS: atom_id res chain seq x y z
N MET A 1 11.27 13.76 -11.61
CA MET A 1 12.44 13.32 -12.41
C MET A 1 12.52 11.80 -12.29
N LYS A 2 12.26 11.03 -13.35
CA LYS A 2 12.35 9.56 -13.32
C LYS A 2 13.79 9.17 -13.67
N PHE A 3 14.49 8.50 -12.76
CA PHE A 3 15.77 7.87 -13.05
C PHE A 3 15.51 6.57 -13.83
N LEU A 4 15.98 6.51 -15.06
CA LEU A 4 15.98 5.30 -15.87
C LEU A 4 17.28 4.54 -15.57
N VAL A 5 17.19 3.39 -14.92
CA VAL A 5 18.24 2.38 -14.93
C VAL A 5 17.77 1.21 -15.78
N ASN A 6 18.59 0.81 -16.75
CA ASN A 6 18.28 -0.21 -17.74
C ASN A 6 19.10 -1.46 -17.42
N LEU A 7 18.44 -2.54 -16.97
CA LEU A 7 19.02 -3.88 -16.95
C LEU A 7 17.95 -4.87 -17.42
N ALA A 8 18.42 -5.83 -18.21
CA ALA A 8 17.67 -6.74 -19.05
C ALA A 8 16.47 -7.44 -18.38
N GLY A 9 15.35 -7.50 -19.12
CA GLY A 9 14.36 -8.57 -19.00
C GLY A 9 13.21 -8.34 -18.02
N GLY A 10 12.20 -7.57 -18.44
CA GLY A 10 10.92 -7.42 -17.74
C GLY A 10 10.78 -6.05 -17.10
N ILE A 11 9.75 -5.31 -17.50
CA ILE A 11 9.37 -4.04 -16.89
C ILE A 11 8.94 -4.35 -15.46
N LEU A 12 9.86 -4.21 -14.50
CA LEU A 12 9.51 -4.15 -13.10
C LEU A 12 8.82 -2.80 -12.89
N LEU A 13 7.49 -2.82 -12.84
CA LEU A 13 6.69 -1.67 -12.43
C LEU A 13 7.06 -1.37 -10.97
N LEU A 14 8.06 -0.52 -10.77
CA LEU A 14 8.34 0.05 -9.45
C LEU A 14 7.11 0.90 -9.10
N GLN A 15 6.19 0.33 -8.32
CA GLN A 15 5.05 1.08 -7.80
C GLN A 15 5.57 2.33 -7.08
N PRO A 16 4.86 3.47 -7.17
CA PRO A 16 5.28 4.68 -6.48
C PRO A 16 5.44 4.37 -5.00
N ARG A 17 6.60 4.72 -4.44
CA ARG A 17 6.76 4.60 -2.98
C ARG A 17 5.84 5.51 -2.21
N ILE A 18 5.41 6.62 -2.82
CA ILE A 18 4.54 7.61 -2.19
C ILE A 18 3.12 7.04 -2.11
N PHE A 19 2.57 7.05 -0.91
CA PHE A 19 1.18 6.68 -0.64
C PHE A 19 0.20 7.65 -1.32
N ASP A 20 -0.82 7.09 -1.96
CA ASP A 20 -1.85 7.84 -2.69
C ASP A 20 -3.24 7.50 -2.12
N PRO A 21 -3.76 8.31 -1.18
CA PRO A 21 -4.98 7.99 -0.42
C PRO A 21 -6.22 7.75 -1.28
N ASP A 22 -6.24 8.25 -2.52
CA ASP A 22 -7.34 8.05 -3.46
C ASP A 22 -7.40 6.60 -3.99
N ARG A 23 -6.27 5.89 -4.02
CA ARG A 23 -6.19 4.49 -4.48
C ARG A 23 -6.88 3.51 -3.56
N ILE A 24 -7.04 3.88 -2.29
CA ILE A 24 -7.71 3.06 -1.28
C ILE A 24 -9.09 3.60 -0.90
N GLY A 25 -9.60 4.63 -1.60
CA GLY A 25 -10.83 5.32 -1.23
C GLY A 25 -12.02 4.40 -0.95
N THR A 26 -12.19 3.35 -1.76
CA THR A 26 -13.24 2.33 -1.61
C THR A 26 -12.99 1.35 -0.46
N LEU A 27 -11.73 1.19 -0.04
CA LEU A 27 -11.28 0.29 1.03
C LEU A 27 -11.30 0.97 2.40
N ARG A 28 -11.23 2.31 2.48
CA ARG A 28 -11.14 3.09 3.73
C ARG A 28 -12.17 2.67 4.79
N PRO A 29 -13.48 2.50 4.51
CA PRO A 29 -14.44 2.09 5.53
C PRO A 29 -14.10 0.73 6.16
N GLN A 30 -13.49 -0.17 5.39
CA GLN A 30 -13.08 -1.49 5.87
C GLN A 30 -11.79 -1.39 6.66
N LEU A 31 -10.80 -0.63 6.17
CA LEU A 31 -9.55 -0.37 6.88
C LEU A 31 -9.78 0.30 8.24
N LEU A 32 -10.68 1.29 8.33
CA LEU A 32 -11.05 1.92 9.60
C LEU A 32 -11.64 0.91 10.60
N LYS A 33 -12.30 -0.15 10.11
CA LYS A 33 -12.90 -1.17 10.97
C LYS A 33 -11.89 -2.20 11.45
N VAL A 34 -11.00 -2.65 10.57
CA VAL A 34 -10.12 -3.80 10.85
C VAL A 34 -8.69 -3.41 11.19
N TRP A 35 -8.25 -2.23 10.76
CA TRP A 35 -6.89 -1.73 10.98
C TRP A 35 -6.89 -0.21 11.24
N PRO A 36 -7.56 0.24 12.31
CA PRO A 36 -7.59 1.65 12.69
C PRO A 36 -6.23 2.13 13.19
N ASN A 37 -5.96 3.41 13.01
CA ASN A 37 -4.86 4.04 13.72
C ASN A 37 -5.20 4.20 15.21
N ILE A 38 -4.35 3.67 16.09
CA ILE A 38 -4.53 3.75 17.55
C ILE A 38 -3.74 4.90 18.18
N HIS A 39 -2.91 5.60 17.41
CA HIS A 39 -2.19 6.79 17.86
C HIS A 39 -3.09 8.02 17.70
N GLY A 40 -3.83 8.36 18.76
CA GLY A 40 -4.95 9.32 18.70
C GLY A 40 -4.63 10.78 18.30
N ASN A 41 -3.36 11.14 18.14
CA ASN A 41 -2.97 12.46 17.65
C ASN A 41 -2.71 12.50 16.12
N ASP A 42 -2.65 11.34 15.48
CA ASP A 42 -2.36 11.21 14.06
C ASP A 42 -3.63 10.87 13.25
N SER A 43 -3.62 11.14 11.95
CA SER A 43 -4.74 10.76 11.06
C SER A 43 -4.77 9.25 10.81
N ASP A 44 -5.93 8.71 10.43
CA ASP A 44 -6.07 7.30 10.01
C ASP A 44 -5.07 6.95 8.90
N ASP A 45 -4.93 7.84 7.92
CA ASP A 45 -4.02 7.68 6.78
C ASP A 45 -2.56 7.61 7.17
N SER A 46 -2.15 8.13 8.32
CA SER A 46 -0.75 8.11 8.73
C SER A 46 -0.22 6.69 8.94
N LEU A 47 -1.06 5.78 9.47
CA LEU A 47 -0.74 4.36 9.61
C LEU A 47 -0.58 3.73 8.24
N TRP A 48 -1.59 3.83 7.37
CA TRP A 48 -1.57 3.20 6.06
C TRP A 48 -0.46 3.75 5.17
N LYS A 49 -0.20 5.06 5.25
CA LYS A 49 0.95 5.69 4.62
C LYS A 49 2.25 5.05 5.10
N HIS A 50 2.46 4.92 6.40
CA HIS A 50 3.68 4.31 6.95
C HIS A 50 3.88 2.89 6.41
N GLU A 51 2.84 2.07 6.45
CA GLU A 51 2.89 0.67 6.04
C GLU A 51 3.12 0.51 4.53
N TRP A 52 2.46 1.33 3.69
CA TRP A 52 2.71 1.31 2.25
C TRP A 52 4.13 1.75 1.91
N GLU A 53 4.56 2.92 2.41
CA GLU A 53 5.85 3.52 2.09
C GLU A 53 7.03 2.65 2.55
N LYS A 54 6.86 1.91 3.64
CA LYS A 54 7.90 1.07 4.25
C LYS A 54 7.85 -0.40 3.83
N HIS A 55 6.65 -0.98 3.65
CA HIS A 55 6.46 -2.43 3.48
C HIS A 55 5.73 -2.81 2.20
N GLY A 56 4.70 -2.05 1.80
CA GLY A 56 3.91 -2.36 0.60
C GLY A 56 4.73 -2.35 -0.69
N THR A 57 5.68 -1.43 -0.80
CA THR A 57 6.52 -1.27 -2.01
C THR A 57 7.51 -2.41 -2.25
N CYS A 58 7.99 -3.05 -1.17
CA CYS A 58 8.81 -4.26 -1.25
C CYS A 58 7.97 -5.49 -1.64
N SER A 59 6.72 -5.51 -1.20
CA SER A 59 5.77 -6.60 -1.45
C SER A 59 5.22 -6.59 -2.87
N ALA A 60 5.28 -5.44 -3.55
CA ALA A 60 4.81 -5.25 -4.92
C ALA A 60 5.56 -6.06 -5.99
N LEU A 61 6.63 -6.78 -5.62
CA LEU A 61 7.27 -7.79 -6.47
C LEU A 61 6.39 -9.02 -6.69
N ASP A 62 5.52 -9.34 -5.72
CA ASP A 62 4.50 -10.37 -5.88
C ASP A 62 3.23 -9.74 -6.46
N PRO A 63 2.70 -10.26 -7.59
CA PRO A 63 1.48 -9.75 -8.23
C PRO A 63 0.29 -9.60 -7.29
N LYS A 64 0.22 -10.41 -6.23
CA LYS A 64 -0.81 -10.35 -5.19
C LYS A 64 -0.84 -9.01 -4.43
N PHE A 65 0.30 -8.32 -4.37
CA PHE A 65 0.46 -7.02 -3.72
C PHE A 65 0.95 -5.95 -4.73
N GLY A 66 0.79 -6.21 -6.03
CA GLY A 66 1.40 -5.43 -7.11
C GLY A 66 0.91 -3.99 -7.25
N SER A 67 0.00 -3.53 -6.38
CA SER A 67 -0.47 -2.15 -6.28
C SER A 67 -0.86 -1.82 -4.83
N GLU A 68 -0.99 -0.52 -4.53
CA GLU A 68 -1.46 -0.05 -3.23
C GLU A 68 -2.83 -0.64 -2.86
N GLU A 69 -3.78 -0.63 -3.80
CA GLU A 69 -5.11 -1.23 -3.61
C GLU A 69 -5.03 -2.74 -3.33
N LEU A 70 -4.21 -3.49 -4.09
CA LEU A 70 -4.05 -4.93 -3.91
C LEU A 70 -3.42 -5.27 -2.56
N TYR A 71 -2.42 -4.49 -2.14
CA TYR A 71 -1.79 -4.62 -0.83
C TYR A 71 -2.82 -4.48 0.30
N PHE A 72 -3.55 -3.36 0.34
CA PHE A 72 -4.53 -3.13 1.41
C PHE A 72 -5.74 -4.05 1.35
N ASN A 73 -6.18 -4.45 0.16
CA ASN A 73 -7.25 -5.43 0.03
C ASN A 73 -6.82 -6.77 0.64
N GLN A 74 -5.56 -7.20 0.46
CA GLN A 74 -5.05 -8.42 1.07
C GLN A 74 -4.95 -8.31 2.60
N GLU A 75 -4.48 -7.18 3.12
CA GLU A 75 -4.44 -6.93 4.58
C GLU A 75 -5.85 -7.00 5.19
N ILE A 76 -6.85 -6.41 4.52
CA ILE A 76 -8.26 -6.54 4.94
C ILE A 76 -8.70 -8.02 5.01
N GLN A 77 -8.33 -8.86 4.03
CA GLN A 77 -8.70 -10.27 4.06
C GLN A 77 -8.05 -11.00 5.25
N TRP A 78 -6.80 -10.67 5.59
CA TRP A 78 -6.09 -11.28 6.72
C TRP A 78 -6.61 -10.83 8.08
N MET A 79 -7.11 -9.61 8.20
CA MET A 79 -7.63 -9.08 9.47
C MET A 79 -9.10 -9.45 9.74
N ARG A 80 -9.76 -10.10 8.78
CA ARG A 80 -11.18 -10.51 8.86
C ARG A 80 -11.41 -11.93 9.40
N VAL A 81 -10.34 -12.71 9.56
CA VAL A 81 -10.38 -14.11 9.98
C VAL A 81 -10.14 -14.28 11.48
#